data_AF-A0A3G8JH44-F1
#
_entry.id   AF-A0A3G8JH44-F1
#
_cell.length_a   1.000
_cell.length_b   1.000
_cell.length_c   1.000
_cell.angle_alpha   90.00
_cell.angle_beta   90.00
_cell.angle_gamma   90.00
#
_symmetry.space_group_name_H-M   'P 1'
#
loop_
_entity.id
_entity.type
_entity.pdbx_description
1 polymer ?
#
loop_
_entity_poly.entity_id
_entity_poly.type
_entity_poly.pdbx_seq_one_letter_code
_entity_poly.pdbx_strand_id
1 'polypeptide(L)'
;MTREAIRIANFSGYLGDRRTAIDEAIAGDRVDVLMGDYLAEITLAALSAAYQRNPDRGFVDYFVDQLRPHLATVADRGIKVVTNAGGFHPAGLAAALRAEIAAAGVELRVAHVEGDNILGELPRLQDLGHRFDNLDGGAPLTDWVATPFAANAYLGGWGVAAALRDGADIVVCGRVTDASLTVGPAAWWHDWAEDDWTALAGGVLAGHIIECGAHAVGGNFSGFLDIPHRTTPGFPIAEIAADGTCVITKHRRDGGAVTADTVTAQIMYEIQGPVYLNPDVTVHLDHVRVAEIGEDRVEVAGATGSPPPPTTKVAIFGPVGASVVNTVFVTSPHVEEKIGLIRDQLHLGLPEGVSLDLTPSAPRPRTPSRSGPRPSHCG
;
A
#
# COMPACT_ATOMS: atom_id res chain seq x y z
N MET A 1 -9.41 12.62 28.01
CA MET A 1 -8.71 11.32 28.02
C MET A 1 -8.29 11.07 26.58
N THR A 2 -7.00 11.06 26.29
CA THR A 2 -6.48 10.75 24.94
C THR A 2 -6.81 9.29 24.63
N ARG A 3 -7.40 9.00 23.47
CA ARG A 3 -7.64 7.62 23.01
C ARG A 3 -6.30 6.90 22.89
N GLU A 4 -6.29 5.58 23.11
CA GLU A 4 -5.10 4.74 22.85
C GLU A 4 -4.70 4.83 21.37
N ALA A 5 -3.45 4.52 21.07
CA ALA A 5 -2.98 4.45 19.69
C ALA A 5 -3.79 3.41 18.90
N ILE A 6 -4.22 3.76 17.68
CA ILE A 6 -4.90 2.82 16.79
C ILE A 6 -3.88 1.85 16.20
N ARG A 7 -4.20 0.56 16.14
CA ARG A 7 -3.34 -0.46 15.53
C ARG A 7 -3.88 -0.86 14.17
N ILE A 8 -3.20 -0.42 13.11
CA ILE A 8 -3.58 -0.67 11.72
C ILE A 8 -2.58 -1.67 11.13
N ALA A 9 -3.07 -2.84 10.71
CA ALA A 9 -2.25 -3.91 10.14
C ALA A 9 -2.46 -4.02 8.64
N ASN A 10 -1.36 -4.12 7.88
CA ASN A 10 -1.43 -4.42 6.46
C ASN A 10 -1.80 -5.90 6.22
N PHE A 11 -2.54 -6.18 5.16
CA PHE A 11 -2.73 -7.54 4.64
C PHE A 11 -2.60 -7.64 3.11
N SER A 12 -2.25 -6.56 2.41
CA SER A 12 -2.03 -6.57 0.97
C SER A 12 -1.27 -5.32 0.56
N GLY A 13 -0.27 -5.47 -0.32
CA GLY A 13 0.41 -4.37 -0.99
C GLY A 13 0.12 -4.25 -2.49
N TYR A 14 -0.46 -5.28 -3.11
CA TYR A 14 -0.75 -5.29 -4.55
C TYR A 14 -1.72 -6.44 -4.92
N LEU A 15 -2.27 -6.38 -6.14
CA LEU A 15 -3.09 -7.44 -6.69
C LEU A 15 -2.32 -8.76 -6.81
N GLY A 16 -2.71 -9.76 -6.03
CA GLY A 16 -2.10 -11.09 -6.03
C GLY A 16 -0.93 -11.24 -5.05
N ASP A 17 -0.87 -10.42 -3.99
CA ASP A 17 0.12 -10.51 -2.91
C ASP A 17 0.06 -11.86 -2.15
N ARG A 18 -0.59 -11.91 -0.97
CA ARG A 18 -0.66 -13.13 -0.17
C ARG A 18 -2.09 -13.47 0.18
N ARG A 19 -2.55 -14.63 -0.29
CA ARG A 19 -3.95 -15.07 -0.09
C ARG A 19 -4.30 -15.22 1.39
N THR A 20 -3.37 -15.71 2.20
CA THR A 20 -3.51 -15.95 3.66
C THR A 20 -3.26 -14.72 4.53
N ALA A 21 -3.05 -13.53 3.95
CA ALA A 21 -2.63 -12.37 4.74
C ALA A 21 -3.66 -11.93 5.79
N ILE A 22 -4.97 -12.06 5.53
CA ILE A 22 -5.99 -11.75 6.55
C ILE A 22 -5.92 -12.77 7.69
N ASP A 23 -5.77 -14.06 7.40
CA ASP A 23 -5.53 -15.10 8.43
C ASP A 23 -4.33 -14.73 9.32
N GLU A 24 -3.24 -14.28 8.69
CA GLU A 24 -2.01 -13.90 9.38
C GLU A 24 -2.22 -12.67 10.27
N ALA A 25 -2.85 -11.63 9.72
CA ALA A 25 -3.09 -10.36 10.41
C ALA A 25 -4.02 -10.50 11.62
N ILE A 26 -5.03 -11.39 11.58
CA ILE A 26 -5.97 -11.58 12.70
C ILE A 26 -5.51 -12.60 13.75
N ALA A 27 -4.55 -13.47 13.42
CA ALA A 27 -4.15 -14.57 14.29
C ALA A 27 -2.96 -14.22 15.22
N GLY A 28 -2.45 -12.99 15.13
CA GLY A 28 -1.41 -12.45 16.01
C GLY A 28 -1.95 -11.58 17.14
N ASP A 29 -1.22 -10.50 17.44
CA ASP A 29 -1.57 -9.48 18.41
C ASP A 29 -2.87 -8.74 18.04
N ARG A 30 -3.47 -8.05 19.01
CA ARG A 30 -4.68 -7.24 18.77
C ARG A 30 -4.41 -6.18 17.71
N VAL A 31 -5.29 -6.12 16.72
CA VAL A 31 -5.38 -5.09 15.68
C VAL A 31 -6.78 -4.47 15.71
N ASP A 32 -6.87 -3.17 15.44
CA ASP A 32 -8.15 -2.45 15.41
C ASP A 32 -8.67 -2.34 13.97
N VAL A 33 -7.75 -2.22 13.01
CA VAL A 33 -8.06 -2.06 11.59
C VAL A 33 -7.16 -2.96 10.73
N LEU A 34 -7.76 -3.63 9.77
CA LEU A 34 -7.07 -4.29 8.67
C LEU A 34 -7.11 -3.39 7.43
N MET A 35 -5.94 -3.14 6.85
CA MET A 35 -5.76 -2.31 5.66
C MET A 35 -5.17 -3.14 4.52
N GLY A 36 -5.79 -3.09 3.33
CA GLY A 36 -5.30 -3.82 2.16
C GLY A 36 -5.36 -2.99 0.88
N ASP A 37 -4.20 -2.86 0.23
CA ASP A 37 -4.05 -2.21 -1.07
C ASP A 37 -3.95 -3.25 -2.21
N TYR A 38 -4.66 -2.99 -3.29
CA TYR A 38 -4.74 -3.82 -4.49
C TYR A 38 -4.51 -3.03 -5.78
N LEU A 39 -4.49 -1.70 -5.76
CA LEU A 39 -4.70 -0.88 -6.96
C LEU A 39 -3.46 -0.18 -7.49
N ALA A 40 -2.37 -0.90 -7.75
CA ALA A 40 -1.28 -0.36 -8.56
C ALA A 40 -1.79 0.14 -9.94
N GLU A 41 -1.09 1.07 -10.58
CA GLU A 41 -1.50 1.67 -11.86
C GLU A 41 -1.76 0.60 -12.94
N ILE A 42 -0.94 -0.46 -13.00
CA ILE A 42 -1.14 -1.58 -13.92
C ILE A 42 -2.42 -2.37 -13.64
N THR A 43 -2.80 -2.50 -12.35
CA THR A 43 -4.04 -3.16 -11.93
C THR A 43 -5.25 -2.36 -12.40
N LEU A 44 -5.21 -1.03 -12.28
CA LEU A 44 -6.29 -0.17 -12.77
C LEU A 44 -6.53 -0.36 -14.27
N ALA A 45 -5.46 -0.37 -15.07
CA ALA A 45 -5.58 -0.63 -16.51
C ALA A 45 -6.23 -1.99 -16.81
N ALA A 46 -5.85 -3.04 -16.07
CA ALA A 46 -6.41 -4.38 -16.22
C ALA A 46 -7.89 -4.48 -15.80
N LEU A 47 -8.25 -3.89 -14.65
CA LEU A 47 -9.62 -3.87 -14.14
C LEU A 47 -10.55 -3.05 -15.03
N SER A 48 -10.07 -1.94 -15.61
CA SER A 48 -10.85 -1.14 -16.55
C SER A 48 -11.24 -1.94 -17.79
N ALA A 49 -10.31 -2.71 -18.38
CA ALA A 49 -10.62 -3.56 -19.52
C ALA A 49 -11.65 -4.66 -19.19
N ALA A 50 -11.71 -5.14 -17.94
CA ALA A 50 -12.76 -6.04 -17.48
C ALA A 50 -14.10 -5.31 -17.31
N TYR A 51 -14.09 -4.15 -16.64
CA TYR A 51 -15.26 -3.31 -16.38
C TYR A 51 -15.96 -2.83 -17.66
N GLN A 52 -15.19 -2.37 -18.65
CA GLN A 52 -15.73 -1.92 -19.95
C GLN A 52 -16.43 -3.05 -20.72
N ARG A 53 -15.99 -4.30 -20.55
CA ARG A 53 -16.64 -5.47 -21.16
C ARG A 53 -17.86 -5.94 -20.38
N ASN A 54 -17.84 -5.79 -19.06
CA ASN A 54 -18.94 -6.13 -18.18
C ASN A 54 -18.93 -5.23 -16.93
N PRO A 55 -19.86 -4.27 -16.84
CA PRO A 55 -19.98 -3.36 -15.68
C PRO A 55 -20.23 -4.05 -14.34
N ASP A 56 -20.67 -5.31 -14.32
CA ASP A 56 -20.79 -6.11 -13.09
C ASP A 56 -19.44 -6.57 -12.53
N ARG A 57 -18.35 -6.37 -13.29
CA ARG A 57 -16.96 -6.65 -12.88
C ARG A 57 -16.27 -5.35 -12.44
N GLY A 58 -14.93 -5.33 -12.41
CA GLY A 58 -14.15 -4.10 -12.18
C GLY A 58 -13.66 -3.90 -10.75
N PHE A 59 -14.03 -4.79 -9.82
CA PHE A 59 -13.43 -4.92 -8.49
C PHE A 59 -12.58 -6.19 -8.38
N VAL A 60 -11.83 -6.33 -7.29
CA VAL A 60 -10.95 -7.48 -7.03
C VAL A 60 -11.75 -8.63 -6.43
N ASP A 61 -12.17 -9.58 -7.27
CA ASP A 61 -13.01 -10.72 -6.87
C ASP A 61 -12.42 -11.52 -5.69
N TYR A 62 -11.12 -11.80 -5.71
CA TYR A 62 -10.51 -12.69 -4.71
C TYR A 62 -10.46 -12.09 -3.31
N PHE A 63 -10.62 -10.77 -3.15
CA PHE A 63 -10.73 -10.16 -1.82
C PHE A 63 -11.97 -10.67 -1.07
N VAL A 64 -13.08 -10.93 -1.79
CA VAL A 64 -14.27 -11.55 -1.20
C VAL A 64 -13.92 -12.92 -0.62
N ASP A 65 -13.17 -13.73 -1.37
CA ASP A 65 -12.72 -15.05 -0.92
C ASP A 65 -11.72 -14.97 0.24
N GLN A 66 -10.89 -13.91 0.30
CA GLN A 66 -9.98 -13.68 1.43
C GLN A 66 -10.72 -13.30 2.70
N LEU A 67 -11.73 -12.44 2.61
CA LEU A 67 -12.44 -11.93 3.79
C LEU A 67 -13.51 -12.90 4.30
N ARG A 68 -14.19 -13.64 3.40
CA ARG A 68 -15.31 -14.54 3.72
C ARG A 68 -15.05 -15.45 4.93
N PRO A 69 -13.90 -16.14 5.07
CA PRO A 69 -13.67 -17.04 6.19
C PRO A 69 -13.54 -16.31 7.55
N HIS A 70 -13.37 -15.00 7.54
CA HIS A 70 -13.04 -14.19 8.73
C HIS A 70 -14.17 -13.29 9.19
N LEU A 71 -15.31 -13.22 8.49
CA LEU A 71 -16.43 -12.33 8.81
C LEU A 71 -16.89 -12.47 10.27
N ALA A 72 -17.00 -13.71 10.77
CA ALA A 72 -17.36 -13.95 12.17
C ALA A 72 -16.32 -13.44 13.17
N THR A 73 -15.03 -13.56 12.85
CA THR A 73 -13.94 -13.06 13.70
C THR A 73 -13.87 -11.54 13.68
N VAL A 74 -14.07 -10.93 12.50
CA VAL A 74 -14.14 -9.48 12.33
C VAL A 74 -15.28 -8.90 13.17
N ALA A 75 -16.46 -9.52 13.12
CA ALA A 75 -17.62 -9.12 13.92
C ALA A 75 -17.40 -9.30 15.42
N ASP A 76 -16.96 -10.47 15.86
CA ASP A 76 -16.74 -10.80 17.29
C ASP A 76 -15.72 -9.86 17.95
N ARG A 77 -14.64 -9.53 17.22
CA ARG A 77 -13.56 -8.68 17.73
C ARG A 77 -13.75 -7.19 17.45
N GLY A 78 -14.79 -6.82 16.69
CA GLY A 78 -15.04 -5.43 16.28
C GLY A 78 -13.95 -4.82 15.40
N ILE A 79 -13.23 -5.64 14.64
CA ILE A 79 -12.15 -5.21 13.73
C ILE A 79 -12.76 -4.45 12.55
N LYS A 80 -12.14 -3.35 12.14
CA LYS A 80 -12.54 -2.64 10.92
C LYS A 80 -11.71 -3.13 9.73
N VAL A 81 -12.30 -3.12 8.54
CA VAL A 81 -11.58 -3.50 7.30
C VAL A 81 -11.68 -2.36 6.30
N VAL A 82 -10.55 -1.89 5.80
CA VAL A 82 -10.47 -0.83 4.81
C VAL A 82 -9.63 -1.29 3.63
N THR A 83 -10.15 -1.12 2.42
CA THR A 83 -9.44 -1.53 1.21
C THR A 83 -9.86 -0.73 -0.01
N ASN A 84 -8.96 -0.62 -0.98
CA ASN A 84 -9.26 -0.11 -2.32
C ASN A 84 -9.59 -1.23 -3.34
N ALA A 85 -9.86 -2.46 -2.88
CA ALA A 85 -10.25 -3.58 -3.74
C ALA A 85 -11.50 -3.32 -4.62
N GLY A 86 -12.24 -2.22 -4.40
CA GLY A 86 -13.40 -1.83 -5.19
C GLY A 86 -13.06 -1.45 -6.64
N GLY A 87 -11.83 -1.01 -6.92
CA GLY A 87 -11.39 -0.70 -8.29
C GLY A 87 -12.34 0.26 -9.00
N PHE A 88 -12.89 -0.17 -10.14
CA PHE A 88 -13.88 0.58 -10.92
C PHE A 88 -15.32 0.38 -10.48
N HIS A 89 -15.59 -0.54 -9.55
CA HIS A 89 -16.94 -0.86 -9.10
C HIS A 89 -17.03 -1.11 -7.57
N PRO A 90 -16.75 -0.08 -6.74
CA PRO A 90 -16.85 -0.20 -5.28
C PRO A 90 -18.25 -0.61 -4.80
N ALA A 91 -19.32 -0.12 -5.42
CA ALA A 91 -20.69 -0.54 -5.12
C ALA A 91 -20.93 -2.05 -5.33
N GLY A 92 -20.38 -2.62 -6.39
CA GLY A 92 -20.47 -4.05 -6.71
C GLY A 92 -19.77 -4.91 -5.67
N LEU A 93 -18.56 -4.52 -5.26
CA LEU A 93 -17.85 -5.20 -4.18
C LEU A 93 -18.62 -5.11 -2.86
N ALA A 94 -19.16 -3.94 -2.53
CA ALA A 94 -19.97 -3.79 -1.32
C ALA A 94 -21.23 -4.68 -1.33
N ALA A 95 -21.88 -4.84 -2.48
CA ALA A 95 -23.02 -5.74 -2.64
C ALA A 95 -22.62 -7.22 -2.47
N ALA A 96 -21.50 -7.64 -3.06
CA ALA A 96 -20.96 -8.99 -2.91
C ALA A 96 -20.65 -9.31 -1.43
N LEU A 97 -19.98 -8.39 -0.72
CA LEU A 97 -19.66 -8.56 0.69
C LEU A 97 -20.91 -8.63 1.57
N ARG A 98 -21.94 -7.81 1.30
CA ARG A 98 -23.22 -7.89 2.02
C ARG A 98 -23.90 -9.26 1.85
N ALA A 99 -23.79 -9.88 0.67
CA ALA A 99 -24.32 -11.23 0.46
C ALA A 99 -23.57 -12.28 1.29
N GLU A 100 -22.23 -12.18 1.37
CA GLU A 100 -21.42 -13.08 2.21
C GLU A 100 -21.68 -12.89 3.70
N ILE A 101 -21.85 -11.65 4.14
CA ILE A 101 -22.21 -11.29 5.53
C ILE A 101 -23.56 -11.90 5.91
N ALA A 102 -24.56 -11.76 5.04
CA ALA A 102 -25.88 -12.36 5.24
C ALA A 102 -25.81 -13.89 5.29
N ALA A 103 -25.01 -14.51 4.42
CA ALA A 103 -24.80 -15.96 4.41
C ALA A 103 -24.08 -16.47 5.67
N ALA A 104 -23.15 -15.68 6.21
CA ALA A 104 -22.44 -15.98 7.45
C ALA A 104 -23.31 -15.76 8.72
N GLY A 105 -24.46 -15.07 8.60
CA GLY A 105 -25.35 -14.79 9.72
C GLY A 105 -24.77 -13.82 10.74
N VAL A 106 -23.94 -12.88 10.31
CA VAL A 106 -23.31 -11.86 11.17
C VAL A 106 -23.80 -10.45 10.79
N GLU A 107 -23.78 -9.55 11.76
CA GLU A 107 -24.21 -8.16 11.57
C GLU A 107 -22.99 -7.27 11.35
N LEU A 108 -22.65 -7.03 10.08
CA LEU A 108 -21.56 -6.13 9.67
C LEU A 108 -22.05 -5.12 8.63
N ARG A 109 -21.68 -3.85 8.81
CA ARG A 109 -22.06 -2.76 7.90
C ARG A 109 -20.97 -2.53 6.87
N VAL A 110 -21.34 -2.54 5.59
CA VAL A 110 -20.44 -2.27 4.47
C VAL A 110 -20.77 -0.93 3.83
N ALA A 111 -19.78 -0.05 3.74
CA ALA A 111 -19.84 1.21 3.00
C ALA A 111 -18.88 1.17 1.80
N HIS A 112 -19.13 2.02 0.81
CA HIS A 112 -18.20 2.23 -0.30
C HIS A 112 -17.89 3.70 -0.53
N VAL A 113 -16.71 3.98 -1.07
CA VAL A 113 -16.27 5.32 -1.50
C VAL A 113 -16.07 5.31 -3.01
N GLU A 114 -16.72 6.26 -3.69
CA GLU A 114 -16.69 6.47 -5.15
C GLU A 114 -16.30 7.92 -5.48
N GLY A 115 -16.12 8.21 -6.77
CA GLY A 115 -15.78 9.55 -7.27
C GLY A 115 -14.36 9.68 -7.79
N ASP A 116 -13.58 8.60 -7.75
CA ASP A 116 -12.23 8.55 -8.32
C ASP A 116 -12.26 8.43 -9.85
N ASN A 117 -13.20 7.66 -10.42
CA ASN A 117 -13.33 7.50 -11.87
C ASN A 117 -13.89 8.78 -12.51
N ILE A 118 -13.01 9.55 -13.13
CA ILE A 118 -13.31 10.83 -13.79
C ILE A 118 -13.27 10.74 -15.31
N LEU A 119 -13.28 9.53 -15.90
CA LEU A 119 -13.19 9.35 -17.35
C LEU A 119 -14.28 10.14 -18.11
N GLY A 120 -15.52 10.08 -17.62
CA GLY A 120 -16.65 10.83 -18.20
C GLY A 120 -16.57 12.34 -17.97
N GLU A 121 -15.80 12.78 -16.97
CA GLU A 121 -15.65 14.18 -16.58
C GLU A 121 -14.48 14.88 -17.29
N LEU A 122 -13.59 14.13 -17.95
CA LEU A 122 -12.40 14.68 -18.62
C LEU A 122 -12.74 15.85 -19.57
N PRO A 123 -13.74 15.77 -20.48
CA PRO A 123 -14.05 16.88 -21.38
C PRO A 123 -14.45 18.15 -20.62
N ARG A 124 -15.33 18.01 -19.60
CA ARG A 124 -15.77 19.13 -18.77
C ARG A 124 -14.61 19.75 -17.99
N LEU A 125 -13.72 18.93 -17.44
CA LEU A 125 -12.55 19.40 -16.70
C LEU A 125 -11.55 20.12 -17.63
N GLN A 126 -11.36 19.63 -18.86
CA GLN A 126 -10.54 20.32 -19.86
C GLN A 126 -11.14 21.68 -20.27
N ASP A 127 -12.47 21.76 -20.44
CA ASP A 127 -13.18 23.01 -20.71
C ASP A 127 -13.03 24.03 -19.57
N LEU A 128 -12.90 23.55 -18.33
CA LEU A 128 -12.60 24.37 -17.14
C LEU A 128 -11.12 24.77 -17.03
N GLY A 129 -10.26 24.35 -17.97
CA GLY A 129 -8.84 24.69 -18.03
C GLY A 129 -7.90 23.69 -17.35
N HIS A 130 -8.40 22.52 -16.90
CA HIS A 130 -7.52 21.47 -16.39
C HIS A 130 -6.83 20.76 -17.55
N ARG A 131 -5.52 21.00 -17.68
CA ARG A 131 -4.71 20.47 -18.79
C ARG A 131 -4.32 19.00 -18.65
N PHE A 132 -4.36 18.47 -17.43
CA PHE A 132 -3.84 17.14 -17.07
C PHE A 132 -2.40 16.93 -17.57
N ASP A 133 -1.52 17.83 -17.14
CA ASP A 133 -0.12 17.81 -17.54
C ASP A 133 0.56 16.53 -17.04
N ASN A 134 1.29 15.86 -17.95
CA ASN A 134 2.07 14.67 -17.63
C ASN A 134 3.14 15.01 -16.56
N LEU A 135 3.23 14.20 -15.50
CA LEU A 135 4.13 14.50 -14.38
C LEU A 135 5.63 14.40 -14.74
N ASP A 136 5.99 13.65 -15.77
CA ASP A 136 7.38 13.47 -16.20
C ASP A 136 7.83 14.55 -17.19
N GLY A 137 6.96 14.90 -18.15
CA GLY A 137 7.29 15.75 -19.30
C GLY A 137 6.55 17.08 -19.37
N GLY A 138 5.52 17.29 -18.54
CA GLY A 138 4.72 18.52 -18.51
C GLY A 138 3.81 18.75 -19.72
N ALA A 139 3.79 17.84 -20.70
CA ALA A 139 2.92 17.93 -21.86
C ALA A 139 1.44 17.73 -21.44
N PRO A 140 0.50 18.52 -21.97
CA PRO A 140 -0.91 18.38 -21.66
C PRO A 140 -1.49 17.09 -22.26
N LEU A 141 -2.61 16.61 -21.70
CA LEU A 141 -3.32 15.44 -22.21
C LEU A 141 -3.76 15.60 -23.68
N THR A 142 -4.00 16.82 -24.15
CA THR A 142 -4.37 17.12 -25.55
C THR A 142 -3.28 16.77 -26.56
N ASP A 143 -2.02 16.70 -26.12
CA ASP A 143 -0.89 16.34 -26.98
C ASP A 143 -0.71 14.82 -27.05
N TRP A 144 -1.45 14.06 -26.22
CA TRP A 144 -1.36 12.61 -26.19
C TRP A 144 -2.12 11.99 -27.37
N VAL A 145 -1.44 11.11 -28.09
CA VAL A 145 -1.98 10.45 -29.29
C VAL A 145 -3.08 9.42 -29.00
N ALA A 146 -3.20 8.98 -27.75
CA ALA A 146 -4.13 7.92 -27.36
C ALA A 146 -5.43 8.48 -26.76
N THR A 147 -6.54 7.81 -27.04
CA THR A 147 -7.81 8.09 -26.39
C THR A 147 -7.85 7.43 -25.00
N PRO A 148 -8.16 8.18 -23.92
CA PRO A 148 -8.31 7.60 -22.59
C PRO A 148 -9.42 6.54 -22.54
N PHE A 149 -9.15 5.40 -21.91
CA PHE A 149 -10.15 4.36 -21.56
C PHE A 149 -10.34 4.20 -20.04
N ALA A 150 -9.46 4.80 -19.24
CA ALA A 150 -9.57 4.91 -17.80
C ALA A 150 -8.94 6.22 -17.32
N ALA A 151 -9.54 6.83 -16.30
CA ALA A 151 -9.01 8.01 -15.63
C ALA A 151 -9.46 8.00 -14.17
N ASN A 152 -8.52 7.82 -13.24
CA ASN A 152 -8.82 7.71 -11.82
C ASN A 152 -8.02 8.73 -11.02
N ALA A 153 -8.73 9.61 -10.31
CA ALA A 153 -8.17 10.54 -9.35
C ALA A 153 -7.76 9.82 -8.07
N TYR A 154 -6.65 10.21 -7.47
CA TYR A 154 -6.16 9.62 -6.22
C TYR A 154 -6.84 10.34 -5.07
N LEU A 155 -7.91 9.76 -4.54
CA LEU A 155 -8.66 10.34 -3.42
C LEU A 155 -7.89 10.21 -2.08
N GLY A 156 -8.26 11.05 -1.11
CA GLY A 156 -7.77 11.00 0.27
C GLY A 156 -8.55 10.04 1.18
N GLY A 157 -8.19 10.02 2.47
CA GLY A 157 -8.77 9.18 3.50
C GLY A 157 -10.12 9.67 4.06
N TRP A 158 -10.58 10.88 3.74
CA TRP A 158 -11.79 11.47 4.33
C TRP A 158 -13.09 10.71 4.04
N GLY A 159 -13.22 10.11 2.85
CA GLY A 159 -14.35 9.23 2.53
C GLY A 159 -14.39 8.00 3.43
N VAL A 160 -13.21 7.43 3.74
CA VAL A 160 -13.08 6.32 4.67
C VAL A 160 -13.42 6.76 6.10
N ALA A 161 -12.89 7.89 6.55
CA ALA A 161 -13.17 8.41 7.88
C ALA A 161 -14.68 8.68 8.07
N ALA A 162 -15.35 9.28 7.07
CA ALA A 162 -16.78 9.52 7.09
C ALA A 162 -17.59 8.20 7.19
N ALA A 163 -17.25 7.20 6.39
CA ALA A 163 -17.91 5.90 6.43
C ALA A 163 -17.78 5.21 7.80
N LEU A 164 -16.58 5.26 8.41
CA LEU A 164 -16.35 4.70 9.74
C LEU A 164 -17.09 5.47 10.84
N ARG A 165 -17.21 6.81 10.74
CA ARG A 165 -18.01 7.64 11.65
C ARG A 165 -19.50 7.28 11.59
N ASP A 166 -20.01 6.96 10.40
CA ASP A 166 -21.38 6.49 10.19
C ASP A 166 -21.59 5.01 10.62
N GLY A 167 -20.55 4.39 11.16
CA GLY A 167 -20.59 3.06 11.76
C GLY A 167 -20.40 1.93 10.76
N ALA A 168 -19.74 2.15 9.64
CA ALA A 168 -19.28 1.06 8.78
C ALA A 168 -18.25 0.19 9.52
N ASP A 169 -18.32 -1.12 9.30
CA ASP A 169 -17.33 -2.09 9.75
C ASP A 169 -16.33 -2.40 8.63
N ILE A 170 -16.81 -2.39 7.39
CA ILE A 170 -16.01 -2.62 6.19
C ILE A 170 -16.21 -1.45 5.24
N VAL A 171 -15.12 -0.82 4.80
CA VAL A 171 -15.12 0.27 3.82
C VAL A 171 -14.34 -0.15 2.59
N VAL A 172 -14.99 -0.13 1.43
CA VAL A 172 -14.37 -0.45 0.15
C VAL A 172 -14.30 0.78 -0.74
N CYS A 173 -13.13 1.06 -1.30
CA CYS A 173 -12.88 2.26 -2.10
C CYS A 173 -12.58 1.89 -3.55
N GLY A 174 -12.76 2.86 -4.46
CA GLY A 174 -12.03 2.92 -5.72
C GLY A 174 -10.59 3.37 -5.48
N ARG A 175 -10.00 4.17 -6.38
CA ARG A 175 -8.65 4.71 -6.18
C ARG A 175 -8.63 5.78 -5.07
N VAL A 176 -8.06 5.40 -3.94
CA VAL A 176 -7.50 6.29 -2.91
C VAL A 176 -5.98 6.17 -2.94
N THR A 177 -5.23 7.12 -2.38
CA THR A 177 -3.80 6.87 -2.18
C THR A 177 -3.59 5.73 -1.19
N ASP A 178 -2.50 5.01 -1.36
CA ASP A 178 -2.21 3.80 -0.61
C ASP A 178 -2.12 4.15 0.91
N ALA A 179 -1.41 5.22 1.24
CA ALA A 179 -1.35 5.77 2.60
C ALA A 179 -2.70 6.26 3.14
N SER A 180 -3.62 6.74 2.29
CA SER A 180 -4.95 7.21 2.72
C SER A 180 -5.82 6.10 3.30
N LEU A 181 -5.56 4.84 2.93
CA LEU A 181 -6.22 3.68 3.54
C LEU A 181 -5.86 3.54 5.03
N THR A 182 -4.76 4.16 5.47
CA THR A 182 -4.33 4.25 6.89
C THR A 182 -4.76 5.58 7.52
N VAL A 183 -4.68 6.70 6.78
CA VAL A 183 -5.09 8.02 7.27
C VAL A 183 -6.57 8.06 7.63
N GLY A 184 -7.45 7.52 6.78
CA GLY A 184 -8.90 7.52 7.02
C GLY A 184 -9.30 6.90 8.37
N PRO A 185 -8.84 5.67 8.68
CA PRO A 185 -9.07 5.07 9.98
C PRO A 185 -8.42 5.83 11.15
N ALA A 186 -7.20 6.35 10.99
CA ALA A 186 -6.55 7.12 12.04
C ALA A 186 -7.30 8.42 12.35
N ALA A 187 -7.76 9.14 11.32
CA ALA A 187 -8.57 10.35 11.46
C ALA A 187 -9.92 10.08 12.12
N TRP A 188 -10.58 8.96 11.77
CA TRP A 188 -11.80 8.51 12.46
C TRP A 188 -11.55 8.19 13.94
N TRP A 189 -10.48 7.45 14.22
CA TRP A 189 -10.19 6.96 15.56
C TRP A 189 -9.76 8.08 16.51
N HIS A 190 -8.97 9.05 16.05
CA HIS A 190 -8.50 10.16 16.87
C HIS A 190 -9.38 11.40 16.79
N ASP A 191 -10.41 11.37 15.95
CA ASP A 191 -11.30 12.52 15.68
C ASP A 191 -10.53 13.74 15.15
N TRP A 192 -9.57 13.49 14.25
CA TRP A 192 -8.78 14.55 13.61
C TRP A 192 -9.64 15.43 12.71
N ALA A 193 -9.38 16.74 12.77
CA ALA A 193 -9.90 17.73 11.85
C ALA A 193 -9.08 17.76 10.55
N GLU A 194 -9.65 18.33 9.48
CA GLU A 194 -8.99 18.47 8.17
C GLU A 194 -7.76 19.39 8.20
N ASP A 195 -7.65 20.22 9.23
CA ASP A 195 -6.53 21.13 9.47
C ASP A 195 -5.57 20.69 10.59
N ASP A 196 -5.71 19.47 11.12
CA ASP A 196 -4.73 18.84 12.03
C ASP A 196 -3.49 18.34 11.28
N TRP A 197 -2.86 19.22 10.47
CA TRP A 197 -1.86 18.85 9.47
C TRP A 197 -0.67 18.07 10.04
N THR A 198 -0.21 18.38 11.25
CA THR A 198 0.89 17.62 11.87
C THR A 198 0.49 16.17 12.16
N ALA A 199 -0.71 15.96 12.71
CA ALA A 199 -1.19 14.62 13.02
C ALA A 199 -1.49 13.84 11.73
N LEU A 200 -2.13 14.49 10.75
CA LEU A 200 -2.35 13.94 9.42
C LEU A 200 -1.04 13.56 8.72
N ALA A 201 0.01 14.38 8.85
CA ALA A 201 1.31 14.10 8.24
C ALA A 201 1.98 12.87 8.86
N GLY A 202 1.86 12.71 10.19
CA GLY A 202 2.24 11.49 10.88
C GLY A 202 1.44 10.27 10.41
N GLY A 203 0.12 10.43 10.21
CA GLY A 203 -0.76 9.39 9.65
C GLY A 203 -0.39 8.97 8.23
N VAL A 204 -0.09 9.93 7.34
CA VAL A 204 0.38 9.66 5.97
C VAL A 204 1.72 8.92 6.01
N LEU A 205 2.67 9.37 6.84
CA LEU A 205 3.97 8.71 6.98
C LEU A 205 3.82 7.28 7.52
N ALA A 206 2.98 7.06 8.52
CA ALA A 206 2.68 5.73 9.03
C ALA A 206 2.07 4.83 7.96
N GLY A 207 1.09 5.35 7.19
CA GLY A 207 0.47 4.66 6.06
C GLY A 207 1.47 4.28 4.98
N HIS A 208 2.34 5.22 4.60
CA HIS A 208 3.41 5.00 3.64
C HIS A 208 4.42 3.92 4.08
N ILE A 209 4.66 3.79 5.38
CA ILE A 209 5.53 2.73 5.91
C ILE A 209 4.85 1.36 5.88
N ILE A 210 3.55 1.28 6.13
CA ILE A 210 2.84 -0.01 6.21
C ILE A 210 2.15 -0.43 4.92
N GLU A 211 2.14 0.39 3.87
CA GLU A 211 1.70 0.00 2.53
C GLU A 211 2.74 -0.89 1.82
N CYS A 212 2.43 -1.31 0.59
CA CYS A 212 3.28 -2.21 -0.21
C CYS A 212 3.59 -3.57 0.45
N GLY A 213 2.72 -4.06 1.34
CA GLY A 213 2.82 -5.42 1.88
C GLY A 213 3.94 -5.56 2.91
N ALA A 214 4.84 -6.53 2.73
CA ALA A 214 5.87 -6.88 3.70
C ALA A 214 7.12 -5.98 3.69
N HIS A 215 7.11 -4.84 2.99
CA HIS A 215 8.31 -4.03 2.73
C HIS A 215 9.02 -3.55 4.01
N ALA A 216 8.31 -2.91 4.94
CA ALA A 216 8.86 -2.46 6.21
C ALA A 216 9.31 -3.59 7.15
N VAL A 217 8.99 -4.83 6.81
CA VAL A 217 9.38 -6.06 7.52
C VAL A 217 10.54 -6.80 6.80
N GLY A 218 11.11 -6.17 5.77
CA GLY A 218 12.26 -6.67 5.01
C GLY A 218 11.92 -7.30 3.65
N GLY A 219 10.66 -7.27 3.22
CA GLY A 219 10.20 -7.86 1.95
C GLY A 219 10.77 -7.20 0.70
N ASN A 220 11.21 -5.95 0.79
CA ASN A 220 11.88 -5.20 -0.29
C ASN A 220 13.10 -4.43 0.23
N PHE A 221 13.88 -5.04 1.13
CA PHE A 221 15.02 -4.40 1.78
C PHE A 221 16.35 -4.89 1.18
N SER A 222 17.26 -3.97 0.82
CA SER A 222 18.54 -4.34 0.22
C SER A 222 19.49 -5.07 1.19
N GLY A 223 19.32 -4.89 2.51
CA GLY A 223 20.04 -5.61 3.56
C GLY A 223 19.39 -6.95 3.93
N PHE A 224 18.68 -7.60 3.01
CA PHE A 224 17.90 -8.82 3.23
C PHE A 224 18.64 -10.00 3.91
N LEU A 225 19.98 -10.04 3.87
CA LEU A 225 20.76 -11.12 4.48
C LEU A 225 20.59 -11.19 6.00
N ASP A 226 20.38 -10.04 6.64
CA ASP A 226 20.21 -9.93 8.09
C ASP A 226 18.76 -10.14 8.53
N ILE A 227 17.83 -10.31 7.57
CA ILE A 227 16.42 -10.50 7.84
C ILE A 227 16.13 -11.98 8.16
N PRO A 228 15.63 -12.30 9.37
CA PRO A 228 15.28 -13.66 9.75
C PRO A 228 14.03 -14.12 9.00
N HIS A 229 13.94 -15.41 8.66
CA HIS A 229 12.77 -15.99 7.96
C HIS A 229 12.32 -15.22 6.69
N ARG A 230 13.26 -14.57 6.01
CA ARG A 230 13.06 -13.69 4.84
C ARG A 230 12.36 -14.31 3.62
N THR A 231 12.17 -15.63 3.59
CA THR A 231 11.42 -16.29 2.51
C THR A 231 9.95 -15.87 2.56
N THR A 232 9.41 -15.69 3.76
CA THR A 232 7.99 -15.35 3.99
C THR A 232 7.86 -14.34 5.14
N PRO A 233 8.33 -13.09 4.95
CA PRO A 233 8.19 -12.04 5.97
C PRO A 233 6.72 -11.77 6.26
N GLY A 234 6.42 -11.39 7.50
CA GLY A 234 5.07 -10.95 7.91
C GLY A 234 4.69 -9.59 7.34
N PHE A 235 3.54 -9.08 7.79
CA PHE A 235 3.07 -7.75 7.43
C PHE A 235 3.29 -6.74 8.57
N PRO A 236 3.55 -5.47 8.23
CA PRO A 236 3.76 -4.44 9.24
C PRO A 236 2.44 -3.98 9.86
N ILE A 237 2.56 -3.44 11.07
CA ILE A 237 1.50 -2.84 11.87
C ILE A 237 1.97 -1.45 12.29
N ALA A 238 1.14 -0.43 12.10
CA ALA A 238 1.35 0.89 12.67
C ALA A 238 0.48 1.07 13.92
N GLU A 239 1.12 1.44 15.02
CA GLU A 239 0.46 1.92 16.23
C GLU A 239 0.50 3.44 16.22
N ILE A 240 -0.58 4.11 15.79
CA ILE A 240 -0.59 5.55 15.53
C ILE A 240 -1.25 6.28 16.71
N ALA A 241 -0.49 7.16 17.35
CA ALA A 241 -0.97 7.99 18.45
C ALA A 241 -1.76 9.20 17.96
N ALA A 242 -2.48 9.86 18.88
CA ALA A 242 -3.35 10.99 18.56
C ALA A 242 -2.61 12.22 18.01
N ASP A 243 -1.30 12.35 18.26
CA ASP A 243 -0.46 13.43 17.73
C ASP A 243 0.20 13.09 16.38
N GLY A 244 -0.09 11.91 15.83
CA GLY A 244 0.48 11.41 14.58
C GLY A 244 1.83 10.69 14.73
N THR A 245 2.44 10.68 15.93
CA THR A 245 3.59 9.81 16.18
C THR A 245 3.17 8.34 16.08
N CYS A 246 4.07 7.46 15.64
CA CYS A 246 3.73 6.06 15.50
C CYS A 246 4.86 5.11 15.88
N VAL A 247 4.48 3.88 16.22
CA VAL A 247 5.40 2.75 16.32
C VAL A 247 5.08 1.77 15.22
N ILE A 248 6.08 1.47 14.39
CA ILE A 248 6.01 0.43 13.38
C ILE A 248 6.47 -0.88 14.02
N THR A 249 5.68 -1.92 13.84
CA THR A 249 5.94 -3.23 14.41
C THR A 249 5.39 -4.34 13.50
N LYS A 250 5.48 -5.60 13.95
CA LYS A 250 4.87 -6.75 13.32
C LYS A 250 4.38 -7.72 14.39
N HIS A 251 3.58 -8.70 13.99
CA HIS A 251 3.27 -9.82 14.89
C HIS A 251 4.56 -10.57 15.24
N ARG A 252 4.77 -10.79 16.54
CA ARG A 252 5.98 -11.47 17.05
C ARG A 252 6.21 -12.85 16.44
N ARG A 253 5.13 -13.55 16.09
CA ARG A 253 5.17 -14.91 15.52
C ARG A 253 5.62 -14.94 14.06
N ASP A 254 5.51 -13.82 13.35
CA ASP A 254 5.71 -13.75 11.91
C ASP A 254 7.18 -13.49 11.57
N GLY A 255 7.60 -13.94 10.38
CA GLY A 255 8.97 -13.78 9.88
C GLY A 255 9.32 -12.33 9.53
N GLY A 256 10.58 -12.12 9.18
CA GLY A 256 11.14 -10.80 8.87
C GLY A 256 11.53 -10.01 10.11
N ALA A 257 11.86 -8.73 9.94
CA ALA A 257 12.28 -7.85 11.03
C ALA A 257 11.85 -6.41 10.77
N VAL A 258 11.49 -5.69 11.84
CA VAL A 258 11.23 -4.25 11.81
C VAL A 258 12.37 -3.53 12.52
N THR A 259 13.24 -2.88 11.75
CA THR A 259 14.43 -2.16 12.23
C THR A 259 14.40 -0.71 11.74
N ALA A 260 15.28 0.14 12.29
CA ALA A 260 15.41 1.50 11.78
C ALA A 260 15.72 1.51 10.28
N ASP A 261 16.52 0.55 9.79
CA ASP A 261 16.89 0.45 8.38
C ASP A 261 15.74 -0.02 7.48
N THR A 262 14.92 -1.00 7.90
CA THR A 262 13.77 -1.44 7.08
C THR A 262 12.70 -0.36 6.99
N VAL A 263 12.45 0.35 8.10
CA VAL A 263 11.54 1.50 8.14
C VAL A 263 12.07 2.65 7.30
N THR A 264 13.36 3.00 7.44
CA THR A 264 13.98 4.07 6.64
C THR A 264 13.95 3.75 5.15
N ALA A 265 14.22 2.49 4.77
CA ALA A 265 14.14 2.06 3.37
C ALA A 265 12.75 2.29 2.77
N GLN A 266 11.69 1.99 3.54
CA GLN A 266 10.33 2.23 3.08
C GLN A 266 9.95 3.72 3.08
N ILE A 267 10.40 4.53 4.05
CA ILE A 267 10.20 6.00 4.03
C ILE A 267 10.77 6.63 2.75
N MET A 268 11.86 6.07 2.22
CA MET A 268 12.53 6.57 1.02
C MET A 268 11.96 5.99 -0.29
N TYR A 269 11.04 5.03 -0.20
CA TYR A 269 10.49 4.32 -1.36
C TYR A 269 9.50 5.23 -2.10
N GLU A 270 9.68 5.43 -3.40
CA GLU A 270 8.78 6.22 -4.26
C GLU A 270 8.53 7.69 -3.85
N ILE A 271 9.35 8.23 -2.95
CA ILE A 271 9.34 9.64 -2.56
C ILE A 271 10.32 10.45 -3.42
N GLN A 272 9.85 11.56 -4.00
CA GLN A 272 10.64 12.41 -4.91
C GLN A 272 11.52 13.45 -4.20
N GLY A 273 11.34 13.64 -2.89
CA GLY A 273 12.08 14.62 -2.11
C GLY A 273 11.53 14.81 -0.69
N PRO A 274 11.99 15.82 0.04
CA PRO A 274 11.57 16.04 1.43
C PRO A 274 10.12 16.49 1.60
N VAL A 275 9.46 16.90 0.52
CA VAL A 275 8.05 17.30 0.51
C VAL A 275 7.25 16.24 -0.24
N TYR A 276 6.43 15.49 0.51
CA TYR A 276 5.59 14.44 -0.02
C TYR A 276 4.14 14.93 -0.14
N LEU A 277 3.64 15.02 -1.36
CA LEU A 277 2.30 15.51 -1.66
C LEU A 277 1.28 14.38 -1.54
N ASN A 278 0.32 14.52 -0.63
CA ASN A 278 -0.80 13.59 -0.46
C ASN A 278 -2.13 14.39 -0.41
N PRO A 279 -3.25 13.85 -0.92
CA PRO A 279 -4.55 14.53 -0.92
C PRO A 279 -5.06 14.92 0.47
N ASP A 280 -4.62 14.24 1.54
CA ASP A 280 -5.02 14.56 2.91
C ASP A 280 -4.19 15.71 3.50
N VAL A 281 -2.90 15.77 3.17
CA VAL A 281 -1.94 16.76 3.70
C VAL A 281 -0.64 16.76 2.89
N THR A 282 0.04 17.89 2.82
CA THR A 282 1.42 17.94 2.32
C THR A 282 2.38 17.61 3.47
N VAL A 283 3.14 16.51 3.36
CA VAL A 283 4.05 16.03 4.41
C VAL A 283 5.46 16.59 4.22
N HIS A 284 6.04 17.10 5.30
CA HIS A 284 7.44 17.53 5.38
C HIS A 284 8.27 16.50 6.17
N LEU A 285 9.26 15.93 5.49
CA LEU A 285 10.07 14.81 5.99
C LEU A 285 11.41 15.27 6.61
N ASP A 286 11.76 16.55 6.51
CA ASP A 286 13.08 17.11 6.90
C ASP A 286 13.47 16.91 8.37
N HIS A 287 12.48 16.62 9.23
CA HIS A 287 12.66 16.47 10.67
C HIS A 287 12.22 15.10 11.19
N VAL A 288 11.93 14.16 10.29
CA VAL A 288 11.57 12.79 10.65
C VAL A 288 12.73 12.12 11.38
N ARG A 289 12.42 11.52 12.51
CA ARG A 289 13.33 10.70 13.32
C ARG A 289 12.79 9.29 13.38
N VAL A 290 13.71 8.34 13.24
CA VAL A 290 13.45 6.90 13.32
C VAL A 290 14.32 6.33 14.44
N ALA A 291 13.71 5.68 15.41
CA ALA A 291 14.41 5.15 16.59
C ALA A 291 13.91 3.76 16.97
N GLU A 292 14.82 2.81 17.13
CA GLU A 292 14.49 1.50 17.69
C GLU A 292 14.23 1.63 19.19
N ILE A 293 13.03 1.23 19.62
CA ILE A 293 12.58 1.29 21.01
C ILE A 293 12.37 -0.11 21.62
N GLY A 294 12.60 -1.16 20.83
CA GLY A 294 12.52 -2.56 21.24
C GLY A 294 12.70 -3.51 20.05
N GLU A 295 12.69 -4.82 20.34
CA GLU A 295 12.69 -5.86 19.31
C GLU A 295 11.45 -5.69 18.40
N ASP A 296 11.67 -5.57 17.09
CA ASP A 296 10.63 -5.31 16.09
C ASP A 296 9.75 -4.09 16.38
N ARG A 297 10.29 -3.06 17.05
CA ARG A 297 9.55 -1.84 17.40
C ARG A 297 10.37 -0.60 17.11
N VAL A 298 9.91 0.16 16.14
CA VAL A 298 10.57 1.37 15.65
C VAL A 298 9.61 2.55 15.80
N GLU A 299 9.97 3.51 16.63
CA GLU A 299 9.28 4.78 16.75
C GLU A 299 9.62 5.69 15.57
N VAL A 300 8.60 6.31 14.99
CA VAL A 300 8.72 7.33 13.94
C VAL A 300 7.99 8.58 14.40
N ALA A 301 8.71 9.70 14.40
CA ALA A 301 8.22 10.98 14.88
C ALA A 301 8.82 12.15 14.11
N GLY A 302 8.27 13.35 14.27
CA GLY A 302 8.83 14.59 13.71
C GLY A 302 8.36 14.94 12.29
N ALA A 303 7.44 14.17 11.71
CA ALA A 303 6.71 14.60 10.53
C ALA A 303 5.88 15.85 10.86
N THR A 304 5.85 16.81 9.93
CA THR A 304 4.97 17.99 10.03
C THR A 304 4.20 18.15 8.72
N GLY A 305 3.07 18.85 8.77
CA GLY A 305 2.21 19.01 7.60
C GLY A 305 1.90 20.46 7.29
N SER A 306 1.56 20.69 6.03
CA SER A 306 0.93 21.91 5.52
C SER A 306 -0.33 21.52 4.71
N PRO A 307 -1.19 22.47 4.31
CA PRO A 307 -2.40 22.14 3.55
C PRO A 307 -2.13 21.18 2.38
N PRO A 308 -3.08 20.29 2.05
CA PRO A 308 -2.95 19.42 0.88
C PRO A 308 -2.74 20.24 -0.40
N PRO A 309 -2.10 19.67 -1.44
CA PRO A 309 -1.86 20.38 -2.68
C PRO A 309 -3.18 20.82 -3.32
N PRO A 310 -3.21 21.97 -4.02
CA PRO A 310 -4.42 22.45 -4.71
C PRO A 310 -4.80 21.60 -5.93
N THR A 311 -4.06 20.53 -6.21
CA THR A 311 -4.20 19.66 -7.38
C THR A 311 -4.17 18.20 -6.94
N THR A 312 -4.91 17.34 -7.63
CA THR A 312 -4.96 15.89 -7.38
C THR A 312 -4.27 15.12 -8.51
N LYS A 313 -3.47 14.09 -8.15
CA LYS A 313 -2.90 13.16 -9.14
C LYS A 313 -4.02 12.37 -9.81
N VAL A 314 -3.95 12.22 -11.13
CA VAL A 314 -4.86 11.39 -11.91
C VAL A 314 -4.05 10.40 -12.72
N ALA A 315 -4.38 9.11 -12.62
CA ALA A 315 -3.85 8.10 -13.54
C ALA A 315 -4.78 7.99 -14.75
N ILE A 316 -4.28 8.30 -15.94
CA ILE A 316 -5.01 8.25 -17.20
C ILE A 316 -4.37 7.21 -18.11
N PHE A 317 -5.16 6.26 -18.61
CA PHE A 317 -4.69 5.15 -19.45
C PHE A 317 -5.34 5.20 -20.83
N GLY A 318 -4.56 4.94 -21.86
CA GLY A 318 -4.93 5.01 -23.27
C GLY A 318 -4.08 4.01 -24.07
N PRO A 319 -4.62 3.39 -25.13
CA PRO A 319 -3.88 2.40 -25.89
C PRO A 319 -2.85 3.09 -26.81
N VAL A 320 -1.55 2.81 -26.61
CA VAL A 320 -0.47 3.33 -27.47
C VAL A 320 0.13 2.23 -28.37
N GLY A 321 -0.05 0.97 -28.00
CA GLY A 321 0.47 -0.21 -28.69
C GLY A 321 0.55 -1.42 -27.75
N ALA A 322 1.03 -2.56 -28.25
CA ALA A 322 1.26 -3.75 -27.42
C ALA A 322 2.70 -4.24 -27.58
N SER A 323 3.40 -4.40 -26.45
CA SER A 323 4.68 -5.09 -26.37
C SER A 323 4.82 -5.72 -25.00
N VAL A 324 5.24 -6.98 -24.93
CA VAL A 324 5.54 -7.66 -23.66
C VAL A 324 7.01 -8.02 -23.66
N VAL A 325 7.75 -7.44 -22.72
CA VAL A 325 9.14 -7.81 -22.41
C VAL A 325 9.22 -7.95 -20.89
N ASN A 326 9.63 -9.12 -20.41
CA ASN A 326 9.93 -9.33 -19.00
C ASN A 326 11.43 -9.56 -18.86
N THR A 327 12.08 -8.80 -18.00
CA THR A 327 13.49 -8.97 -17.67
C THR A 327 13.67 -8.77 -16.18
N VAL A 328 14.14 -9.81 -15.50
CA VAL A 328 14.42 -9.77 -14.06
C VAL A 328 15.91 -9.54 -13.88
N PHE A 329 16.29 -8.37 -13.38
CA PHE A 329 17.68 -8.03 -13.11
C PHE A 329 18.04 -8.33 -11.66
N VAL A 330 19.06 -9.17 -11.45
CA VAL A 330 19.65 -9.36 -10.13
C VAL A 330 20.88 -8.46 -10.02
N THR A 331 20.72 -7.33 -9.34
CA THR A 331 21.78 -6.31 -9.19
C THR A 331 22.79 -6.70 -8.11
N SER A 332 24.04 -6.26 -8.24
CA SER A 332 25.08 -6.37 -7.20
C SER A 332 24.76 -5.44 -6.00
N PRO A 333 25.19 -5.75 -4.77
CA PRO A 333 25.90 -6.96 -4.33
C PRO A 333 24.96 -8.17 -4.11
N HIS A 334 25.53 -9.31 -3.70
CA HIS A 334 24.82 -10.52 -3.27
C HIS A 334 23.94 -11.19 -4.32
N VAL A 335 24.44 -11.27 -5.57
CA VAL A 335 23.70 -11.85 -6.69
C VAL A 335 23.32 -13.31 -6.46
N GLU A 336 24.25 -14.13 -5.96
CA GLU A 336 24.02 -15.55 -5.73
C GLU A 336 23.01 -15.78 -4.61
N GLU A 337 23.07 -14.98 -3.55
CA GLU A 337 22.13 -15.04 -2.43
C GLU A 337 20.74 -14.55 -2.82
N LYS A 338 20.63 -13.53 -3.68
CA LYS A 338 19.34 -13.08 -4.26
C LYS A 338 18.71 -14.17 -5.13
N ILE A 339 19.51 -14.82 -5.99
CA ILE A 339 19.05 -15.96 -6.79
C ILE A 339 18.62 -17.12 -5.89
N GLY A 340 19.38 -17.39 -4.83
CA GLY A 340 19.04 -18.38 -3.80
C GLY A 340 17.69 -18.08 -3.15
N LEU A 341 17.46 -16.84 -2.72
CA LEU A 341 16.18 -16.42 -2.13
C LEU A 341 15.01 -16.58 -3.11
N ILE A 342 15.16 -16.13 -4.36
CA ILE A 342 14.13 -16.30 -5.40
C ILE A 342 13.82 -17.79 -5.59
N ARG A 343 14.85 -18.65 -5.61
CA ARG A 343 14.67 -20.11 -5.69
C ARG A 343 13.87 -20.62 -4.51
N ASP A 344 14.27 -20.30 -3.28
CA ASP A 344 13.61 -20.77 -2.07
C ASP A 344 12.13 -20.34 -2.04
N GLN A 345 11.84 -19.10 -2.44
CA GLN A 345 10.48 -18.56 -2.52
C GLN A 345 9.63 -19.28 -3.58
N LEU A 346 10.17 -19.50 -4.78
CA LEU A 346 9.45 -20.23 -5.82
C LEU A 346 9.17 -21.68 -5.40
N HIS A 347 10.11 -22.33 -4.72
CA HIS A 347 9.96 -23.70 -4.24
C HIS A 347 8.82 -23.86 -3.21
N LEU A 348 8.50 -22.83 -2.41
CA LEU A 348 7.36 -22.88 -1.49
C LEU A 348 6.01 -23.06 -2.22
N GLY A 349 5.91 -22.55 -3.45
CA GLY A 349 4.68 -22.59 -4.24
C GLY A 349 4.63 -23.71 -5.29
N LEU A 350 5.67 -24.54 -5.41
CA LEU A 350 5.70 -25.59 -6.43
C LEU A 350 4.74 -26.74 -6.08
N PRO A 351 3.84 -27.13 -7.00
CA PRO A 351 3.05 -28.34 -6.83
C PRO A 351 3.93 -29.59 -6.73
N GLU A 352 3.42 -30.63 -6.08
CA GLU A 352 4.10 -31.92 -6.00
C GLU A 352 4.42 -32.46 -7.41
N GLY A 353 5.65 -32.94 -7.62
CA GLY A 353 6.11 -33.46 -8.90
C GLY A 353 6.61 -32.41 -9.91
N VAL A 354 6.58 -31.13 -9.57
CA VAL A 354 7.19 -30.06 -10.39
C VAL A 354 8.62 -29.83 -9.93
N SER A 355 9.57 -29.83 -10.87
CA SER A 355 10.95 -29.43 -10.64
C SER A 355 11.22 -28.07 -11.29
N LEU A 356 11.99 -27.22 -10.60
CA LEU A 356 12.37 -25.90 -11.06
C LEU A 356 13.89 -25.84 -11.23
N ASP A 357 14.33 -25.42 -12.40
CA ASP A 357 15.72 -25.06 -12.68
C ASP A 357 15.82 -23.56 -12.99
N LEU A 358 16.75 -22.87 -12.32
CA LEU A 358 16.96 -21.42 -12.45
C LEU A 358 18.40 -21.17 -12.89
N THR A 359 18.57 -20.79 -14.16
CA THR A 359 19.87 -20.49 -14.77
C THR A 359 20.01 -18.99 -15.07
N PRO A 360 21.03 -18.29 -14.56
CA PRO A 360 21.31 -16.89 -14.91
C PRO A 360 21.68 -16.72 -16.39
N SER A 361 21.08 -15.76 -17.08
CA SER A 361 21.27 -15.56 -18.54
C SER A 361 22.38 -14.57 -18.93
N ALA A 362 22.95 -13.81 -17.97
CA ALA A 362 23.96 -12.77 -18.22
C ALA A 362 25.28 -13.03 -17.46
N PRO A 363 26.44 -12.56 -17.98
CA PRO A 363 27.74 -12.74 -17.33
C PRO A 363 27.77 -12.05 -15.97
N ARG A 364 28.36 -12.73 -14.98
CA ARG A 364 28.46 -12.25 -13.59
C ARG A 364 29.11 -10.85 -13.54
N PRO A 365 28.46 -9.84 -12.94
CA PRO A 365 29.14 -8.59 -12.65
C PRO A 365 30.32 -8.89 -11.72
N ARG A 366 31.51 -8.37 -12.03
CA ARG A 366 32.69 -8.49 -11.15
C ARG A 366 32.35 -7.86 -9.80
N THR A 367 32.33 -8.65 -8.73
CA THR A 367 32.23 -8.15 -7.37
C THR A 367 33.39 -7.18 -7.13
N PRO A 368 33.16 -5.95 -6.62
CA PRO A 368 34.26 -5.07 -6.26
C PRO A 368 35.09 -5.77 -5.17
N SER A 369 36.36 -6.07 -5.45
CA SER A 369 37.25 -6.63 -4.44
C SER A 369 37.42 -5.60 -3.31
N ARG A 370 36.90 -5.90 -2.12
CA ARG A 370 37.34 -5.24 -0.88
C ARG A 370 38.78 -5.69 -0.57
N SER A 371 39.75 -5.15 -1.30
CA SER A 371 41.17 -5.33 -1.00
C SER A 371 41.96 -4.11 -1.43
N GLY A 372 42.13 -3.17 -0.50
CA GLY A 372 43.04 -2.03 -0.63
C GLY A 372 42.95 -1.15 0.63
N PRO A 373 44.08 -0.89 1.34
CA PRO A 373 44.05 -0.14 2.59
C PRO A 373 43.66 1.32 2.34
N ARG A 374 42.89 1.91 3.26
CA ARG A 374 42.67 3.37 3.31
C ARG A 374 44.05 4.05 3.40
N PRO A 375 44.42 4.99 2.52
CA PRO A 375 45.54 5.86 2.79
C PRO A 375 45.13 6.77 3.95
N SER A 376 45.86 6.64 5.05
CA SER A 376 45.98 7.70 6.04
C SER A 376 46.62 8.91 5.36
N HIS A 377 45.85 9.98 5.14
CA HIS A 377 46.44 11.30 5.01
C HIS A 377 45.82 12.21 6.06
N CYS A 378 46.61 12.42 7.12
CA CYS A 378 46.69 13.71 7.77
C CYS A 378 47.13 14.75 6.73
N GLY A 379 46.46 15.89 6.75
CA GLY A 379 46.71 17.10 5.97
C GLY A 379 45.62 18.08 6.30
#